data_AF-A0A5B0FAI6-F1
#
_entry.id   AF-A0A5B0FAI6-F1
#
_cell.length_a   1.000
_cell.length_b   1.000
_cell.length_c   1.000
_cell.angle_alpha   90.00
_cell.angle_beta   90.00
_cell.angle_gamma   90.00
#
_symmetry.space_group_name_H-M   'P 1'
#
loop_
_entity.id
_entity.type
_entity.pdbx_description
1 polymer ?
#
loop_
_entity_poly.entity_id
_entity_poly.type
_entity_poly.pdbx_seq_one_letter_code
_entity_poly.pdbx_strand_id
1 'polypeptide(L)'
;MKDDFYTRYMRFQTPDAAIAPREQAPMLAQELAWAQQHASMHRFSWITVIVPPLCLGPVLPGIAFVVGLLLYRTLFASDLDIDRIVGASFGWLALATLLFMVAWGLRNFLRDTHDPTKRYWLSMPDQGLVELERHTLISGFSLWSNDYDPDCNAIMRWSNGKLESVQDSGVAQWLLAKTTAGHWLVLKDQYPGDFSYAQVGKMPPPDNHMQPGQQLAIAFAPGTNLPLGRRFSGAPLPLIDTPYWMSAEELKRLVEVAHHWTFFPPDRYAVVNDQDAGWVQRLVDKAQASVGPQPELRAPTVV
;
A
#
# COMPACT_ATOMS: atom_id res chain seq x y z
N MET A 1 -14.60 7.61 18.37
CA MET A 1 -15.08 6.65 17.34
C MET A 1 -13.85 6.15 16.61
N LYS A 2 -13.61 4.84 16.56
CA LYS A 2 -12.45 4.28 15.84
C LYS A 2 -12.73 4.45 14.35
N ASP A 3 -11.90 5.20 13.63
CA ASP A 3 -12.09 5.43 12.19
C ASP A 3 -12.21 4.09 11.45
N ASP A 4 -13.17 3.99 10.53
CA ASP A 4 -13.31 2.82 9.64
C ASP A 4 -12.05 2.65 8.78
N PHE A 5 -11.80 1.42 8.29
CA PHE A 5 -10.64 1.08 7.49
C PHE A 5 -10.52 1.98 6.25
N TYR A 6 -11.63 2.27 5.57
CA TYR A 6 -11.63 3.14 4.39
C TYR A 6 -11.20 4.57 4.72
N THR A 7 -11.72 5.15 5.81
CA THR A 7 -11.35 6.51 6.25
C THR A 7 -9.87 6.61 6.58
N ARG A 8 -9.34 5.58 7.25
CA ARG A 8 -7.92 5.46 7.59
C ARG A 8 -7.05 5.35 6.34
N TYR A 9 -7.43 4.50 5.39
CA TYR A 9 -6.74 4.35 4.11
C TYR A 9 -6.74 5.65 3.31
N MET A 10 -7.88 6.34 3.21
CA MET A 10 -7.97 7.61 2.49
C MET A 10 -7.08 8.67 3.14
N ARG A 11 -7.12 8.82 4.47
CA ARG A 11 -6.26 9.78 5.18
C ARG A 11 -4.77 9.49 4.93
N PHE A 12 -4.38 8.23 4.87
CA PHE A 12 -3.00 7.82 4.63
C PHE A 12 -2.48 8.25 3.25
N GLN A 13 -3.36 8.31 2.25
CA GLN A 13 -3.00 8.71 0.88
C GLN A 13 -3.15 10.22 0.62
N THR A 14 -3.88 10.94 1.48
CA THR A 14 -4.02 12.39 1.40
C THR A 14 -2.84 13.08 2.10
N PRO A 15 -2.28 14.16 1.54
CA PRO A 15 -1.35 15.02 2.27
C PRO A 15 -1.97 15.58 3.55
N ASP A 16 -1.21 15.52 4.65
CA ASP A 16 -1.61 16.01 5.97
C ASP A 16 -0.65 17.11 6.44
N ALA A 17 -1.19 18.31 6.65
CA ALA A 17 -0.43 19.46 7.13
C ALA A 17 0.09 19.28 8.57
N ALA A 18 -0.43 18.31 9.32
CA ALA A 18 0.08 17.96 10.65
C ALA A 18 1.39 17.15 10.60
N ILE A 19 1.77 16.60 9.43
CA ILE A 19 3.05 15.90 9.27
C ILE A 19 4.18 16.92 9.33
N ALA A 20 5.11 16.70 10.26
CA ALA A 20 6.27 17.57 10.42
C ALA A 20 7.12 17.55 9.14
N PRO A 21 7.66 18.72 8.73
CA PRO A 21 8.49 18.79 7.52
C PRO A 21 9.75 17.94 7.69
N ARG A 22 10.01 17.08 6.68
CA ARG A 22 11.25 16.31 6.55
C ARG A 22 12.19 16.99 5.55
N GLU A 23 13.44 16.52 5.48
CA GLU A 23 14.39 16.97 4.47
C GLU A 23 13.84 16.65 3.07
N GLN A 24 13.87 17.62 2.15
CA GLN A 24 13.47 17.41 0.77
C GLN A 24 14.66 17.07 -0.12
N ALA A 25 14.46 16.14 -1.04
CA ALA A 25 15.45 15.73 -2.02
C ALA A 25 14.80 15.44 -3.38
N PRO A 26 15.55 15.54 -4.50
CA PRO A 26 15.05 15.12 -5.80
C PRO A 26 14.76 13.61 -5.82
N MET A 27 13.69 13.23 -6.52
CA MET A 27 13.31 11.83 -6.75
C MET A 27 14.39 11.09 -7.56
N LEU A 28 14.65 9.85 -7.16
CA LEU A 28 15.34 8.87 -8.01
C LEU A 28 14.36 8.28 -9.04
N ALA A 29 14.89 7.68 -10.10
CA ALA A 29 14.07 7.10 -11.17
C ALA A 29 13.05 6.06 -10.66
N GLN A 30 13.46 5.22 -9.70
CA GLN A 30 12.56 4.24 -9.08
C GLN A 30 11.44 4.89 -8.27
N GLU A 31 11.75 5.95 -7.52
CA GLU A 31 10.77 6.68 -6.71
C GLU A 31 9.77 7.43 -7.60
N LEU A 32 10.25 8.01 -8.71
CA LEU A 32 9.41 8.63 -9.73
C LEU A 32 8.46 7.60 -10.36
N ALA A 33 8.96 6.40 -10.66
CA ALA A 33 8.10 5.34 -11.20
C ALA A 33 7.03 4.90 -10.19
N TRP A 34 7.36 4.80 -8.90
CA TRP A 34 6.37 4.55 -7.85
C TRP A 34 5.36 5.69 -7.71
N ALA A 35 5.83 6.94 -7.75
CA ALA A 35 4.97 8.12 -7.78
C ALA A 35 3.97 8.07 -8.96
N GLN A 36 4.45 7.73 -10.17
CA GLN A 36 3.61 7.57 -11.36
C GLN A 36 2.61 6.41 -11.23
N GLN A 37 3.03 5.30 -10.61
CA GLN A 37 2.16 4.17 -10.33
C GLN A 37 1.01 4.59 -9.39
N HIS A 38 1.31 5.28 -8.28
CA HIS A 38 0.28 5.81 -7.38
C HIS A 38 -0.60 6.86 -8.06
N ALA A 39 -0.03 7.73 -8.90
CA ALA A 39 -0.78 8.67 -9.72
C ALA A 39 -1.78 7.97 -10.65
N SER A 40 -1.36 6.85 -11.27
CA SER A 40 -2.22 6.08 -12.18
C SER A 40 -3.45 5.49 -11.47
N MET A 41 -3.30 5.03 -10.22
CA MET A 41 -4.39 4.51 -9.40
C MET A 41 -5.44 5.57 -9.04
N HIS A 42 -5.05 6.85 -9.06
CA HIS A 42 -5.90 7.98 -8.73
C HIS A 42 -6.51 8.69 -9.95
N ARG A 43 -6.30 8.15 -11.16
CA ARG A 43 -6.85 8.74 -12.38
C ARG A 43 -8.37 8.63 -12.42
N PHE A 44 -8.99 9.68 -12.94
CA PHE A 44 -10.40 9.67 -13.27
C PHE A 44 -10.69 8.61 -14.35
N SER A 45 -11.74 7.82 -14.14
CA SER A 45 -12.19 6.78 -15.08
C SER A 45 -13.65 7.01 -15.47
N TRP A 46 -13.86 7.39 -16.73
CA TRP A 46 -15.21 7.50 -17.29
C TRP A 46 -15.95 6.16 -17.28
N ILE A 47 -15.24 5.04 -17.40
CA ILE A 47 -15.84 3.70 -17.30
C ILE A 47 -16.47 3.53 -15.91
N THR A 48 -15.73 3.84 -14.84
CA THR A 48 -16.22 3.75 -13.47
C THR A 48 -17.41 4.68 -13.20
N VAL A 49 -17.45 5.85 -13.87
CA VAL A 49 -18.56 6.80 -13.74
C VAL A 49 -19.78 6.38 -14.54
N ILE A 50 -19.63 5.86 -15.76
CA ILE A 50 -20.74 5.62 -16.69
C ILE A 50 -21.38 4.24 -16.49
N VAL A 51 -20.62 3.23 -16.07
CA VAL A 51 -21.16 1.87 -15.90
C VAL A 51 -22.29 1.77 -14.87
N PRO A 52 -22.16 2.29 -13.62
CA PRO A 52 -23.24 2.21 -12.63
C PRO A 52 -24.58 2.78 -13.11
N PRO A 53 -24.64 4.00 -13.68
CA PRO A 53 -25.90 4.56 -14.14
C PRO A 53 -26.37 3.91 -15.46
N LEU A 54 -25.52 3.28 -16.28
CA LEU A 54 -26.01 2.43 -17.38
C LEU A 54 -26.72 1.17 -16.87
N CYS A 55 -26.21 0.54 -15.82
CA CYS A 55 -26.82 -0.66 -15.24
C CYS A 55 -28.11 -0.36 -14.47
N LEU A 56 -28.15 0.76 -13.72
CA LEU A 56 -29.23 1.06 -12.78
C LEU A 56 -30.11 2.24 -13.20
N GLY A 57 -29.59 3.17 -14.00
CA GLY A 57 -30.26 4.42 -14.39
C GLY A 57 -31.51 4.23 -15.26
N PRO A 58 -31.63 3.20 -16.12
CA PRO A 58 -32.89 2.90 -16.80
C PRO A 58 -33.98 2.37 -15.85
N VAL A 59 -33.58 1.75 -14.74
CA VAL A 59 -34.48 1.03 -13.84
C VAL A 59 -34.91 1.91 -12.64
N LEU A 60 -33.98 2.68 -12.07
CA LEU A 60 -34.20 3.47 -10.86
C LEU A 60 -35.32 4.51 -10.97
N PRO A 61 -35.42 5.34 -12.04
CA PRO A 61 -36.52 6.29 -12.18
C PRO A 61 -37.86 5.58 -12.30
N GLY A 62 -37.92 4.44 -13.00
CA GLY A 62 -39.12 3.62 -13.12
C GLY A 62 -39.56 3.03 -11.78
N ILE A 63 -38.64 2.45 -11.01
CA ILE A 63 -38.93 1.93 -9.66
C ILE A 63 -39.40 3.06 -8.75
N ALA A 64 -38.67 4.18 -8.70
CA ALA A 64 -39.01 5.32 -7.85
C ALA A 64 -40.40 5.89 -8.21
N PHE A 65 -40.72 5.95 -9.49
CA PHE A 65 -42.01 6.39 -9.98
C PHE A 65 -43.15 5.46 -9.54
N VAL A 66 -43.00 4.15 -9.74
CA VAL A 66 -44.01 3.15 -9.33
C VAL A 66 -44.18 3.13 -7.81
N VAL A 67 -43.09 3.16 -7.04
CA VAL A 67 -43.15 3.24 -5.57
C VAL A 67 -43.84 4.52 -5.11
N GLY A 68 -43.55 5.66 -5.74
CA GLY A 68 -44.22 6.93 -5.46
C GLY A 68 -45.72 6.87 -5.74
N LEU A 69 -46.13 6.27 -6.86
CA LEU A 69 -47.56 6.08 -7.19
C LEU A 69 -48.25 5.13 -6.21
N LEU A 70 -47.59 4.05 -5.78
CA LEU A 70 -48.12 3.13 -4.78
C LEU A 70 -48.34 3.83 -3.43
N LEU A 71 -47.35 4.61 -2.97
CA LEU A 71 -47.45 5.40 -1.74
C LEU A 71 -48.56 6.46 -1.84
N TYR A 72 -48.67 7.13 -2.99
CA TYR A 72 -49.73 8.12 -3.20
C TYR A 72 -51.12 7.48 -3.20
N ARG A 73 -51.26 6.34 -3.86
CA ARG A 73 -52.51 5.56 -3.88
C ARG A 73 -52.93 5.13 -2.48
N THR A 74 -51.99 4.63 -1.68
CA THR A 74 -52.29 4.13 -0.33
C THR A 74 -52.64 5.25 0.66
N LEU A 75 -52.00 6.41 0.53
CA LEU A 75 -52.15 7.51 1.49
C LEU A 75 -53.26 8.51 1.12
N PHE A 76 -53.55 8.69 -0.17
CA PHE A 76 -54.38 9.82 -0.63
C PHE A 76 -55.48 9.45 -1.63
N ALA A 77 -55.30 8.41 -2.46
CA ALA A 77 -56.24 8.12 -3.55
C ALA A 77 -56.31 6.62 -3.89
N SER A 78 -57.17 5.87 -3.19
CA SER A 78 -57.30 4.41 -3.31
C SER A 78 -57.64 3.92 -4.72
N ASP A 79 -58.34 4.75 -5.50
CA ASP A 79 -58.89 4.40 -6.81
C ASP A 79 -57.97 4.80 -7.97
N LEU A 80 -56.73 5.21 -7.68
CA LEU A 80 -55.76 5.60 -8.70
C LEU A 80 -55.41 4.43 -9.62
N ASP A 81 -55.67 4.62 -10.92
CA ASP A 81 -55.27 3.69 -11.99
C ASP A 81 -53.79 3.88 -12.35
N ILE A 82 -52.94 3.06 -11.73
CA ILE A 82 -51.48 3.11 -11.91
C ILE A 82 -51.08 2.68 -13.32
N ASP A 83 -51.73 1.67 -13.90
CA ASP A 83 -51.34 1.09 -15.19
C ASP A 83 -51.51 2.10 -16.32
N ARG A 84 -52.62 2.85 -16.30
CA ARG A 84 -52.86 3.94 -17.25
C ARG A 84 -51.84 5.07 -17.14
N ILE A 85 -51.47 5.45 -15.91
CA ILE A 85 -50.49 6.52 -15.66
C ILE A 85 -49.10 6.09 -16.12
N VAL A 86 -48.70 4.85 -15.84
CA VAL A 86 -47.42 4.30 -16.30
C VAL A 86 -47.35 4.27 -17.82
N GLY A 87 -48.42 3.80 -18.49
CA GLY A 87 -48.49 3.78 -19.96
C GLY A 87 -48.36 5.16 -20.62
N ALA A 88 -48.88 6.21 -19.98
CA ALA A 88 -48.77 7.58 -20.46
C ALA A 88 -47.42 8.26 -20.14
N SER A 89 -46.61 7.68 -19.26
CA SER A 89 -45.41 8.35 -18.70
C SER A 89 -44.09 7.95 -19.36
N PHE A 90 -44.10 7.09 -20.38
CA PHE A 90 -42.88 6.54 -20.98
C PHE A 90 -41.88 7.61 -21.46
N GLY A 91 -42.35 8.64 -22.16
CA GLY A 91 -41.50 9.75 -22.62
C GLY A 91 -40.87 10.56 -21.48
N TRP A 92 -41.62 10.77 -20.39
CA TRP A 92 -41.14 11.46 -19.19
C TRP A 92 -40.12 10.62 -18.42
N LEU A 93 -40.32 9.30 -18.36
CA LEU A 93 -39.35 8.38 -17.77
C LEU A 93 -38.03 8.37 -18.54
N ALA A 94 -38.08 8.36 -19.88
CA ALA A 94 -36.89 8.46 -20.71
C ALA A 94 -36.11 9.76 -20.46
N LEU A 95 -36.81 10.91 -20.37
CA LEU A 95 -36.19 12.19 -20.03
C LEU A 95 -35.60 12.18 -18.61
N ALA A 96 -36.32 11.64 -17.62
CA ALA A 96 -35.86 11.53 -16.25
C ALA A 96 -34.59 10.67 -16.13
N THR A 97 -34.54 9.55 -16.86
CA THR A 97 -33.33 8.72 -16.98
C THR A 97 -32.17 9.52 -17.57
N LEU A 98 -32.38 10.25 -18.67
CA LEU A 98 -31.31 11.07 -19.27
C LEU A 98 -30.79 12.13 -18.29
N LEU A 99 -31.68 12.85 -17.62
CA LEU A 99 -31.31 13.87 -16.62
C LEU A 99 -30.53 13.25 -15.45
N PHE A 100 -30.96 12.08 -14.98
CA PHE A 100 -30.24 11.32 -13.95
C PHE A 100 -28.82 10.96 -14.41
N MET A 101 -28.65 10.44 -15.63
CA MET A 101 -27.33 10.09 -16.19
C MET A 101 -26.41 11.31 -16.25
N VAL A 102 -26.93 12.44 -16.75
CA VAL A 102 -26.17 13.71 -16.86
C VAL A 102 -25.79 14.24 -15.48
N ALA A 103 -26.74 14.30 -14.54
CA ALA A 103 -26.49 14.76 -13.18
C ALA A 103 -25.47 13.85 -12.45
N TRP A 104 -25.57 12.54 -12.65
CA TRP A 104 -24.62 11.56 -12.12
C TRP A 104 -23.21 11.79 -12.66
N GLY A 105 -23.07 11.91 -13.99
CA GLY A 105 -21.80 12.15 -14.65
C GLY A 105 -21.15 13.45 -14.15
N LEU A 106 -21.92 14.55 -14.15
CA LEU A 106 -21.45 15.85 -13.70
C LEU A 106 -21.03 15.82 -12.23
N ARG A 107 -21.83 15.21 -11.35
CA ARG A 107 -21.50 15.10 -9.92
C ARG A 107 -20.19 14.34 -9.70
N ASN A 108 -19.99 13.21 -10.36
CA ASN A 108 -18.79 12.40 -10.19
C ASN A 108 -17.55 13.09 -10.80
N PHE A 109 -17.70 13.73 -11.95
CA PHE A 109 -16.64 14.53 -12.54
C PHE A 109 -16.21 15.68 -11.61
N LEU A 110 -17.17 16.45 -11.08
CA LEU A 110 -16.88 17.54 -10.16
C LEU A 110 -16.25 17.04 -8.85
N ARG A 111 -16.79 15.95 -8.28
CA ARG A 111 -16.22 15.31 -7.09
C ARG A 111 -14.76 14.94 -7.30
N ASP A 112 -14.46 14.23 -8.39
CA ASP A 112 -13.11 13.74 -8.66
C ASP A 112 -12.13 14.86 -9.00
N THR A 113 -12.60 15.90 -9.70
CA THR A 113 -11.79 17.09 -10.04
C THR A 113 -11.39 17.86 -8.78
N HIS A 114 -12.24 17.86 -7.74
CA HIS A 114 -11.98 18.56 -6.49
C HIS A 114 -11.45 17.64 -5.38
N ASP A 115 -11.22 16.35 -5.67
CA ASP A 115 -10.69 15.42 -4.69
C ASP A 115 -9.22 15.77 -4.39
N PRO A 116 -8.88 16.13 -3.13
CA PRO A 116 -7.54 16.59 -2.79
C PRO A 116 -6.49 15.50 -2.97
N THR A 117 -6.85 14.23 -2.70
CA THR A 117 -5.97 13.08 -2.87
C THR A 117 -5.65 12.87 -4.35
N LYS A 118 -6.68 12.89 -5.21
CA LYS A 118 -6.47 12.74 -6.67
C LYS A 118 -5.61 13.86 -7.24
N ARG A 119 -5.92 15.11 -6.90
CA ARG A 119 -5.14 16.27 -7.36
C ARG A 119 -3.69 16.21 -6.92
N TYR A 120 -3.45 15.83 -5.66
CA TYR A 120 -2.11 15.63 -5.13
C TYR A 120 -1.35 14.60 -5.98
N TRP A 121 -1.86 13.37 -6.06
CA TRP A 121 -1.18 12.28 -6.78
C TRP A 121 -1.01 12.55 -8.27
N LEU A 122 -1.91 13.28 -8.92
CA LEU A 122 -1.77 13.66 -10.32
C LEU A 122 -0.61 14.64 -10.56
N SER A 123 -0.36 15.56 -9.63
CA SER A 123 0.70 16.58 -9.76
C SER A 123 2.04 16.17 -9.18
N MET A 124 2.04 15.23 -8.24
CA MET A 124 3.20 14.87 -7.43
C MET A 124 4.39 14.31 -8.24
N PRO A 125 4.21 13.45 -9.28
CA PRO A 125 5.32 13.00 -10.12
C PRO A 125 6.08 14.15 -10.80
N ASP A 126 5.35 15.19 -11.24
CA ASP A 126 5.93 16.34 -11.93
C ASP A 126 6.68 17.29 -10.98
N GLN A 127 6.40 17.22 -9.68
CA GLN A 127 7.16 17.97 -8.67
C GLN A 127 8.57 17.40 -8.51
N GLY A 128 8.76 16.09 -8.70
CA GLY A 128 10.07 15.44 -8.67
C GLY A 128 10.77 15.49 -7.31
N LEU A 129 10.04 15.67 -6.21
CA LEU A 129 10.57 15.78 -4.85
C LEU A 129 10.06 14.68 -3.92
N VAL A 130 10.92 14.24 -3.01
CA VAL A 130 10.60 13.34 -1.90
C VAL A 130 11.05 13.92 -0.58
N GLU A 131 10.41 13.46 0.49
CA GLU A 131 10.81 13.70 1.86
C GLU A 131 11.64 12.54 2.40
N LEU A 132 12.80 12.82 2.99
CA LEU A 132 13.72 11.80 3.48
C LEU A 132 13.65 11.66 4.99
N GLU A 133 13.49 10.42 5.45
CA GLU A 133 13.70 10.03 6.84
C GLU A 133 14.97 9.19 6.93
N ARG A 134 15.96 9.68 7.69
CA ARG A 134 17.31 9.11 7.74
C ARG A 134 17.51 8.24 8.97
N HIS A 135 18.21 7.14 8.76
CA HIS A 135 18.60 6.20 9.80
C HIS A 135 20.04 5.76 9.58
N THR A 136 20.79 5.65 10.67
CA THR A 136 22.10 5.00 10.66
C THR A 136 21.97 3.62 11.29
N LEU A 137 22.21 2.60 10.49
CA LEU A 137 22.14 1.18 10.83
C LEU A 137 23.52 0.72 11.33
N ILE A 138 23.55 -0.01 12.44
CA ILE A 138 24.80 -0.49 13.06
C ILE A 138 25.02 -1.99 12.92
N SER A 139 23.92 -2.76 12.87
CA SER A 139 23.94 -4.20 12.61
C SER A 139 22.61 -4.64 12.02
N GLY A 140 22.62 -5.76 11.31
CA GLY A 140 21.42 -6.34 10.72
C GLY A 140 21.38 -7.86 10.84
N PHE A 141 20.18 -8.42 10.82
CA PHE A 141 19.93 -9.85 10.74
C PHE A 141 18.97 -10.11 9.59
N SER A 142 19.35 -11.04 8.69
CA SER A 142 18.50 -11.48 7.59
C SER A 142 17.69 -12.70 8.02
N LEU A 143 16.37 -12.64 7.89
CA LEU A 143 15.42 -13.72 8.12
C LEU A 143 14.60 -13.98 6.86
N TRP A 144 14.05 -15.17 6.73
CA TRP A 144 13.30 -15.59 5.55
C TRP A 144 11.85 -15.91 5.88
N SER A 145 10.95 -15.65 4.95
CA SER A 145 9.56 -16.09 5.02
C SER A 145 9.11 -16.68 3.69
N ASN A 146 8.16 -17.62 3.76
CA ASN A 146 7.40 -18.08 2.62
C ASN A 146 5.91 -17.83 2.92
N ASP A 147 5.33 -16.86 2.23
CA ASP A 147 3.94 -16.42 2.38
C ASP A 147 3.30 -16.25 1.00
N TYR A 148 3.31 -17.35 0.25
CA TYR A 148 2.76 -17.37 -1.10
C TYR A 148 1.23 -17.32 -1.06
N ASP A 149 0.66 -16.25 -1.60
CA ASP A 149 -0.76 -16.09 -1.84
C ASP A 149 -1.05 -16.29 -3.35
N PRO A 150 -1.68 -17.41 -3.77
CA PRO A 150 -1.99 -17.64 -5.17
C PRO A 150 -3.00 -16.63 -5.74
N ASP A 151 -3.81 -15.99 -4.88
CA ASP A 151 -4.79 -14.98 -5.29
C ASP A 151 -4.15 -13.60 -5.44
N CYS A 152 -2.99 -13.36 -4.81
CA CYS A 152 -2.20 -12.13 -4.86
C CYS A 152 -0.77 -12.40 -5.36
N ASN A 153 -0.64 -13.09 -6.49
CA ASN A 153 0.63 -13.62 -6.99
C ASN A 153 1.49 -12.63 -7.80
N ALA A 154 1.32 -11.32 -7.64
CA ALA A 154 2.05 -10.32 -8.41
C ALA A 154 2.76 -9.31 -7.50
N ILE A 155 4.05 -9.10 -7.75
CA ILE A 155 4.86 -8.05 -7.13
C ILE A 155 5.36 -7.08 -8.19
N MET A 156 5.48 -5.81 -7.81
CA MET A 156 6.09 -4.78 -8.64
C MET A 156 7.59 -4.73 -8.33
N ARG A 157 8.42 -5.01 -9.33
CA ARG A 157 9.88 -4.96 -9.22
C ARG A 157 10.44 -3.85 -10.08
N TRP A 158 11.44 -3.15 -9.54
CA TRP A 158 12.24 -2.23 -10.33
C TRP A 158 13.34 -3.00 -11.08
N SER A 159 13.27 -2.98 -12.40
CA SER A 159 14.20 -3.67 -13.31
C SER A 159 14.35 -2.85 -14.59
N ASN A 160 15.57 -2.74 -15.10
CA ASN A 160 15.86 -2.09 -16.39
C ASN A 160 15.24 -0.68 -16.55
N GLY A 161 15.23 0.11 -15.46
CA GLY A 161 14.73 1.48 -15.48
C GLY A 161 13.20 1.63 -15.47
N LYS A 162 12.44 0.57 -15.19
CA LYS A 162 10.98 0.60 -15.10
C LYS A 162 10.46 -0.31 -13.99
N LEU A 163 9.23 -0.05 -13.55
CA LEU A 163 8.51 -0.97 -12.68
C LEU A 163 7.82 -2.04 -13.53
N GLU A 164 8.14 -3.30 -13.29
CA GLU A 164 7.53 -4.45 -13.95
C GLU A 164 6.71 -5.25 -12.95
N SER A 165 5.50 -5.65 -13.35
CA SER A 165 4.72 -6.65 -12.63
C SER A 165 5.28 -8.03 -12.94
N VAL A 166 5.77 -8.73 -11.93
CA VAL A 166 6.32 -10.09 -12.03
C VAL A 166 5.61 -11.02 -11.05
N GLN A 167 5.67 -12.32 -11.30
CA GLN A 167 5.05 -13.30 -10.41
C GLN A 167 5.79 -13.36 -9.07
N ASP A 168 5.03 -13.30 -7.97
CA ASP A 168 5.54 -13.45 -6.61
C ASP A 168 5.89 -14.91 -6.34
N SER A 169 7.06 -15.16 -5.75
CA SER A 169 7.41 -16.49 -5.26
C SER A 169 6.82 -16.81 -3.88
N GLY A 170 6.30 -15.80 -3.18
CA GLY A 170 5.97 -15.84 -1.75
C GLY A 170 7.20 -15.75 -0.85
N VAL A 171 8.41 -15.84 -1.40
CA VAL A 171 9.65 -15.72 -0.65
C VAL A 171 10.00 -14.26 -0.43
N ALA A 172 10.23 -13.91 0.83
CA ALA A 172 10.72 -12.60 1.20
C ALA A 172 11.92 -12.70 2.15
N GLN A 173 12.86 -11.78 1.98
CA GLN A 173 13.91 -11.52 2.95
C GLN A 173 13.47 -10.37 3.85
N TRP A 174 13.62 -10.56 5.15
CA TRP A 174 13.33 -9.59 6.19
C TRP A 174 14.63 -9.20 6.86
N LEU A 175 14.98 -7.92 6.79
CA LEU A 175 16.13 -7.35 7.47
C LEU A 175 15.66 -6.72 8.78
N LEU A 176 16.15 -7.24 9.90
CA LEU A 176 15.96 -6.68 11.24
C LEU A 176 17.24 -5.91 11.58
N ALA A 177 17.21 -4.58 11.47
CA ALA A 177 18.36 -3.71 11.64
C ALA A 177 18.28 -2.89 12.92
N LYS A 178 19.38 -2.83 13.68
CA LYS A 178 19.50 -1.95 14.84
C LYS A 178 20.03 -0.60 14.39
N THR A 179 19.48 0.47 14.93
CA THR A 179 19.92 1.85 14.64
C THR A 179 20.84 2.39 15.72
N THR A 180 21.60 3.44 15.40
CA THR A 180 22.36 4.24 16.39
C THR A 180 21.47 4.88 17.45
N ALA A 181 20.20 5.16 17.12
CA ALA A 181 19.19 5.69 18.04
C ALA A 181 18.62 4.62 18.99
N GLY A 182 19.02 3.35 18.85
CA GLY A 182 18.55 2.26 19.72
C GLY A 182 17.25 1.58 19.27
N HIS A 183 16.61 2.06 18.21
CA HIS A 183 15.40 1.44 17.65
C HIS A 183 15.72 0.26 16.72
N TRP A 184 14.76 -0.64 16.58
CA TRP A 184 14.72 -1.65 15.53
C TRP A 184 14.02 -1.11 14.28
N LEU A 185 14.61 -1.38 13.13
CA LEU A 185 14.03 -1.18 11.80
C LEU A 185 13.83 -2.53 11.12
N VAL A 186 12.69 -2.70 10.45
CA VAL A 186 12.34 -3.93 9.74
C VAL A 186 12.10 -3.62 8.27
N LEU A 187 12.99 -4.06 7.39
CA LEU A 187 12.87 -3.90 5.94
C LEU A 187 12.51 -5.24 5.29
N LYS A 188 11.74 -5.19 4.21
CA LYS A 188 11.32 -6.38 3.46
C LYS A 188 11.80 -6.27 2.01
N ASP A 189 12.28 -7.37 1.43
CA ASP A 189 12.41 -7.52 -0.02
C ASP A 189 11.68 -8.78 -0.48
N GLN A 190 10.89 -8.67 -1.54
CA GLN A 190 10.17 -9.80 -2.13
C GLN A 190 10.87 -10.27 -3.39
N TYR A 191 10.86 -11.58 -3.61
CA TYR A 191 11.54 -12.20 -4.73
C TYR A 191 10.56 -12.79 -5.74
N PRO A 192 10.83 -12.62 -7.04
CA PRO A 192 9.98 -13.24 -8.05
C PRO A 192 10.19 -14.75 -8.09
N GLY A 193 9.18 -15.46 -8.60
CA GLY A 193 9.25 -16.89 -8.88
C GLY A 193 8.12 -17.35 -9.77
N ASP A 194 8.10 -18.63 -10.08
CA ASP A 194 7.08 -19.22 -10.93
C ASP A 194 5.79 -19.51 -10.13
N PHE A 195 4.65 -19.33 -10.78
CA PHE A 195 3.34 -19.68 -10.24
C PHE A 195 3.25 -21.18 -9.88
N SER A 196 2.85 -21.47 -8.64
CA SER A 196 2.62 -22.85 -8.19
C SER A 196 1.70 -22.91 -6.96
N TYR A 197 0.72 -23.82 -6.97
CA TYR A 197 -0.12 -24.08 -5.79
C TYR A 197 0.59 -24.88 -4.67
N ALA A 198 1.79 -25.41 -4.93
CA ALA A 198 2.56 -26.21 -3.99
C ALA A 198 3.98 -25.66 -3.80
N GLN A 199 4.12 -24.33 -3.86
CA GLN A 199 5.43 -23.68 -3.84
C GLN A 199 6.13 -23.86 -2.49
N VAL A 200 7.22 -24.62 -2.51
CA VAL A 200 8.15 -24.68 -1.38
C VAL A 200 9.14 -23.54 -1.55
N GLY A 201 9.13 -22.59 -0.61
CA GLY A 201 10.03 -21.45 -0.60
C GLY A 201 11.50 -21.88 -0.66
N LYS A 202 12.25 -21.30 -1.58
CA LYS A 202 13.69 -21.49 -1.71
C LYS A 202 14.37 -20.13 -1.56
N MET A 203 15.45 -20.08 -0.80
CA MET A 203 16.24 -18.85 -0.75
C MET A 203 16.80 -18.56 -2.14
N PRO A 204 16.71 -17.31 -2.61
CA PRO A 204 17.40 -16.89 -3.82
C PRO A 204 18.92 -17.04 -3.66
N PRO A 205 19.68 -17.04 -4.75
CA PRO A 205 21.15 -17.02 -4.70
C PRO A 205 21.67 -15.83 -3.85
N PRO A 206 22.79 -15.97 -3.12
CA PRO A 206 23.34 -14.91 -2.27
C PRO A 206 23.54 -13.55 -2.96
N ASP A 207 23.92 -13.57 -4.25
CA ASP A 207 24.12 -12.34 -5.05
C ASP A 207 22.83 -11.54 -5.27
N ASN A 208 21.67 -12.17 -5.07
CA ASN A 208 20.36 -11.53 -5.15
C ASN A 208 19.85 -11.06 -3.78
N HIS A 209 20.51 -11.41 -2.67
CA HIS A 209 20.08 -11.00 -1.34
C HIS A 209 20.20 -9.48 -1.20
N MET A 210 19.37 -8.87 -0.36
CA MET A 210 19.48 -7.47 0.02
C MET A 210 20.86 -7.22 0.65
N GLN A 211 21.62 -6.28 0.08
CA GLN A 211 22.93 -5.84 0.57
C GLN A 211 22.83 -4.38 1.08
N PRO A 212 22.31 -4.17 2.30
CA PRO A 212 22.09 -2.83 2.83
C PRO A 212 23.40 -2.11 3.17
N GLY A 213 23.44 -0.81 2.88
CA GLY A 213 24.46 0.10 3.43
C GLY A 213 24.07 0.60 4.82
N GLN A 214 25.06 1.06 5.60
CA GLN A 214 24.85 1.58 6.96
C GLN A 214 23.98 2.85 7.00
N GLN A 215 23.99 3.66 5.94
CA GLN A 215 23.15 4.85 5.86
C GLN A 215 21.90 4.54 5.05
N LEU A 216 20.74 4.57 5.70
CA LEU A 216 19.43 4.36 5.09
C LEU A 216 18.67 5.69 5.06
N ALA A 217 18.12 6.05 3.91
CA ALA A 217 17.05 7.04 3.83
C ALA A 217 15.79 6.39 3.26
N ILE A 218 14.67 6.50 3.98
CA ILE A 218 13.36 6.12 3.48
C ILE A 218 12.77 7.36 2.81
N ALA A 219 12.45 7.24 1.53
CA ALA A 219 11.88 8.32 0.74
C ALA A 219 10.36 8.24 0.79
N PHE A 220 9.72 9.29 1.31
CA PHE A 220 8.28 9.44 1.41
C PHE A 220 7.75 10.43 0.37
N ALA A 221 6.52 10.19 -0.07
CA ALA A 221 5.77 11.17 -0.82
C ALA A 221 5.51 12.42 0.06
N PRO A 222 5.82 13.64 -0.40
CA PRO A 222 5.80 14.85 0.43
C PRO A 222 4.48 15.12 1.15
N GLY A 223 4.55 15.51 2.43
CA GLY A 223 3.37 15.76 3.26
C GLY A 223 2.49 14.52 3.48
N THR A 224 2.97 13.32 3.15
CA THR A 224 2.30 12.05 3.46
C THR A 224 3.23 11.14 4.25
N ASN A 225 2.71 9.98 4.63
CA ASN A 225 3.50 8.90 5.17
C ASN A 225 3.71 7.76 4.16
N LEU A 226 3.39 7.92 2.87
CA LEU A 226 3.56 6.83 1.91
C LEU A 226 5.02 6.69 1.46
N PRO A 227 5.71 5.56 1.72
CA PRO A 227 7.07 5.34 1.23
C PRO A 227 7.05 5.07 -0.28
N LEU A 228 7.97 5.70 -1.02
CA LEU A 228 8.21 5.48 -2.45
C LEU A 228 9.49 4.70 -2.72
N GLY A 229 10.39 4.63 -1.74
CA GLY A 229 11.68 3.99 -1.94
C GLY A 229 12.57 3.99 -0.70
N ARG A 230 13.70 3.29 -0.84
CA ARG A 230 14.76 3.18 0.16
C ARG A 230 16.07 3.48 -0.54
N ARG A 231 16.90 4.32 0.08
CA ARG A 231 18.23 4.68 -0.42
C ARG A 231 19.26 4.17 0.57
N PHE A 232 20.10 3.23 0.13
CA PHE A 232 21.25 2.78 0.90
C PHE A 232 22.51 3.49 0.43
N SER A 233 23.37 3.84 1.38
CA SER A 233 24.68 4.44 1.12
C SER A 233 25.65 4.18 2.28
N GLY A 234 26.90 4.62 2.13
CA GLY A 234 27.96 4.40 3.12
C GLY A 234 28.58 3.01 3.03
N ALA A 235 29.27 2.61 4.10
CA ALA A 235 29.87 1.28 4.20
C ALA A 235 28.77 0.20 4.23
N PRO A 236 29.09 -1.04 3.78
CA PRO A 236 28.20 -2.18 3.97
C PRO A 236 27.79 -2.34 5.44
N LEU A 237 26.50 -2.61 5.68
CA LEU A 237 26.01 -2.94 7.01
C LEU A 237 26.63 -4.28 7.46
N PRO A 238 27.14 -4.41 8.70
CA PRO A 238 27.43 -5.71 9.28
C PRO A 238 26.15 -6.54 9.40
N LEU A 239 25.93 -7.39 8.39
CA LEU A 239 24.75 -8.22 8.24
C LEU A 239 25.09 -9.67 8.64
N ILE A 240 24.28 -10.24 9.52
CA ILE A 240 24.32 -11.67 9.81
C ILE A 240 23.24 -12.33 8.97
N ASP A 241 23.69 -13.04 7.93
CA ASP A 241 22.79 -13.84 7.10
C ASP A 241 22.42 -15.13 7.83
N THR A 242 21.15 -15.21 8.25
CA THR A 242 20.64 -16.41 8.92
C THR A 242 19.91 -17.30 7.92
N PRO A 243 19.98 -18.63 8.05
CA PRO A 243 19.15 -19.54 7.28
C PRO A 243 17.73 -19.66 7.86
N TYR A 244 17.35 -18.77 8.79
CA TYR A 244 16.15 -18.90 9.60
C TYR A 244 14.90 -18.59 8.78
N TRP A 245 14.01 -19.58 8.68
CA TRP A 245 12.66 -19.42 8.14
C TRP A 245 11.68 -19.15 9.27
N MET A 246 11.02 -17.99 9.24
CA MET A 246 9.99 -17.61 10.20
C MET A 246 8.76 -18.50 10.06
N SER A 247 8.12 -18.80 11.20
CA SER A 247 6.79 -19.38 11.20
C SER A 247 5.74 -18.37 10.70
N ALA A 248 4.55 -18.85 10.31
CA ALA A 248 3.44 -17.97 9.91
C ALA A 248 3.03 -16.99 11.03
N GLU A 249 3.09 -17.42 12.29
CA GLU A 249 2.79 -16.57 13.46
C GLU A 249 3.86 -15.48 13.65
N GLU A 250 5.13 -15.84 13.51
CA GLU A 250 6.26 -14.91 13.59
C GLU A 250 6.19 -13.87 12.47
N LEU A 251 5.91 -14.32 11.24
CA LEU A 251 5.73 -13.44 10.10
C LEU A 251 4.56 -12.47 10.32
N LYS A 252 3.39 -13.00 10.69
CA LYS A 252 2.20 -12.17 10.96
C LYS A 252 2.51 -11.10 12.00
N ARG A 253 3.17 -11.49 13.09
CA ARG A 253 3.55 -10.54 14.15
C ARG A 253 4.60 -9.55 13.67
N LEU A 254 5.57 -9.97 12.87
CA LEU A 254 6.59 -9.08 12.31
C LEU A 254 5.96 -8.00 11.41
N VAL A 255 5.03 -8.40 10.54
CA VAL A 255 4.29 -7.48 9.66
C VAL A 255 3.54 -6.43 10.48
N GLU A 256 2.88 -6.85 11.57
CA GLU A 256 2.16 -5.94 12.47
C GLU A 256 3.10 -4.93 13.14
N VAL A 257 4.21 -5.38 13.74
CA VAL A 257 5.10 -4.48 14.50
C VAL A 257 6.00 -3.63 13.61
N ALA A 258 6.17 -4.02 12.35
CA ALA A 258 6.95 -3.29 11.37
C ALA A 258 6.14 -2.21 10.64
N HIS A 259 4.82 -2.15 10.81
CA HIS A 259 4.00 -1.06 10.28
C HIS A 259 4.04 -0.92 8.75
N HIS A 260 4.20 -2.03 7.99
CA HIS A 260 4.42 -1.98 6.54
C HIS A 260 3.18 -1.56 5.72
N TRP A 261 2.00 -1.96 6.17
CA TRP A 261 0.76 -1.81 5.38
C TRP A 261 -0.26 -0.85 6.01
N THR A 262 -0.14 -0.58 7.30
CA THR A 262 -1.11 0.20 8.03
C THR A 262 -0.40 0.86 9.20
N PHE A 263 -0.13 2.14 9.07
CA PHE A 263 0.51 2.90 10.14
C PHE A 263 -0.01 4.32 10.15
N PHE A 264 -0.17 4.82 11.36
CA PHE A 264 -0.69 6.14 11.63
C PHE A 264 0.13 6.72 12.76
N PRO A 265 0.46 8.03 12.73
CA PRO A 265 1.12 8.67 13.85
C PRO A 265 0.45 8.27 15.18
N PRO A 266 1.23 7.85 16.20
CA PRO A 266 2.69 7.97 16.31
C PRO A 266 3.52 6.87 15.61
N ASP A 267 2.90 5.84 15.04
CA ASP A 267 3.60 4.74 14.38
C ASP A 267 4.33 5.23 13.11
N ARG A 268 5.52 4.68 12.87
CA ARG A 268 6.40 5.02 11.74
C ARG A 268 6.68 3.79 10.89
N TYR A 269 6.70 3.96 9.57
CA TYR A 269 7.01 2.88 8.63
C TYR A 269 8.32 2.19 9.00
N ALA A 270 8.30 0.86 9.06
CA ALA A 270 9.44 0.00 9.36
C ALA A 270 10.06 0.18 10.77
N VAL A 271 9.70 1.22 11.55
CA VAL A 271 10.26 1.45 12.89
C VAL A 271 9.43 0.73 13.92
N VAL A 272 10.06 -0.18 14.66
CA VAL A 272 9.40 -0.94 15.72
C VAL A 272 9.24 -0.07 16.96
N ASN A 273 8.03 -0.05 17.52
CA ASN A 273 7.74 0.64 18.78
C ASN A 273 8.48 -0.01 19.95
N ASP A 274 8.85 0.78 20.97
CA ASP A 274 9.62 0.30 22.12
C ASP A 274 8.96 -0.88 22.86
N GLN A 275 7.63 -0.90 22.91
CA GLN A 275 6.85 -1.99 23.51
C GLN A 275 7.04 -3.34 22.79
N ASP A 276 7.35 -3.32 21.49
CA ASP A 276 7.51 -4.49 20.64
C ASP A 276 8.99 -4.87 20.42
N ALA A 277 9.92 -3.99 20.79
CA ALA A 277 11.36 -4.19 20.63
C ALA A 277 11.87 -5.46 21.33
N GLY A 278 11.33 -5.78 22.52
CA GLY A 278 11.70 -7.00 23.25
C GLY A 278 11.25 -8.29 22.54
N TRP A 279 10.16 -8.24 21.79
CA TRP A 279 9.74 -9.38 20.96
C TRP A 279 10.66 -9.55 19.74
N VAL A 280 11.02 -8.44 19.07
CA VAL A 280 11.98 -8.47 17.95
C VAL A 280 13.34 -9.00 18.39
N GLN A 281 13.83 -8.60 19.55
CA GLN A 281 15.08 -9.14 20.10
C GLN A 281 15.03 -10.66 20.28
N ARG A 282 13.94 -11.21 20.82
CA ARG A 282 13.80 -12.68 20.96
C ARG A 282 13.77 -13.40 19.62
N LEU A 283 13.17 -12.80 18.60
CA LEU A 283 13.17 -13.34 17.24
C LEU A 283 14.60 -13.35 16.67
N VAL A 284 15.37 -12.28 16.88
CA VAL A 284 16.79 -12.21 16.52
C VAL A 284 17.61 -13.27 17.24
N ASP A 285 17.45 -13.41 18.56
CA ASP A 285 18.20 -14.39 19.35
C ASP A 285 17.93 -15.83 18.85
N LYS A 286 16.67 -16.13 18.51
CA LYS A 286 16.27 -17.41 17.92
C LYS A 286 16.88 -17.63 16.53
N ALA A 287 16.88 -16.60 15.68
CA ALA A 287 17.49 -16.67 14.35
C ALA A 287 19.02 -16.84 14.45
N GLN A 288 19.68 -16.13 15.36
CA GLN A 288 21.12 -16.25 15.58
C GLN A 288 21.51 -17.63 16.10
N ALA A 289 20.72 -18.23 16.99
CA ALA A 289 20.94 -19.60 17.45
C ALA A 289 20.91 -20.63 16.30
N SER A 290 20.24 -20.34 15.18
CA SER A 290 20.20 -21.22 14.00
C SER A 290 21.49 -21.25 13.16
N VAL A 291 22.37 -20.26 13.33
CA VAL A 291 23.62 -20.13 12.57
C VAL A 291 24.76 -20.97 13.20
N GLY A 292 24.61 -21.40 14.45
CA GLY A 292 25.68 -22.05 15.23
C GLY A 292 26.75 -21.07 15.73
N PRO A 293 27.76 -21.53 16.48
CA PRO A 293 28.84 -20.67 16.97
C PRO A 293 29.63 -20.11 15.79
N GLN A 294 29.63 -18.79 15.62
CA GLN A 294 30.52 -18.12 14.66
C GLN A 294 31.97 -18.26 15.14
N PRO A 295 32.92 -18.63 14.26
CA PRO A 295 34.32 -18.55 14.61
C PRO A 295 34.68 -17.09 14.92
N GLU A 296 35.24 -16.85 16.10
CA GLU A 296 35.76 -15.54 16.49
C GLU A 296 36.67 -15.01 15.37
N LEU A 297 36.34 -13.83 14.86
CA LEU A 297 37.21 -13.06 14.00
C LEU A 297 38.49 -12.77 14.82
N ARG A 298 39.51 -13.61 14.66
CA ARG A 298 40.81 -13.38 15.26
C ARG A 298 41.33 -12.04 14.75
N ALA A 299 41.51 -11.10 15.67
CA ALA A 299 42.22 -9.87 15.39
C ALA A 299 43.56 -10.20 14.70
N PRO A 300 43.96 -9.48 13.64
CA PRO A 300 45.24 -9.71 13.01
C PRO A 300 46.34 -9.45 14.03
N THR A 301 47.11 -10.50 14.33
CA THR A 301 48.37 -10.39 15.07
C THR A 301 49.29 -9.49 14.25
N VAL A 302 49.54 -8.29 14.75
CA VAL A 302 50.61 -7.43 14.26
C VAL A 302 51.93 -8.15 14.53
N VAL A 303 52.67 -8.48 13.48
CA VAL A 303 54.09 -8.88 13.53
C VAL A 303 54.90 -7.75 12.95
#